data_AF-A0A1H0DS07-F1
#
_entry.id   AF-A0A1H0DS07-F1
#
_cell.length_a   1.000
_cell.length_b   1.000
_cell.length_c   1.000
_cell.angle_alpha   90.00
_cell.angle_beta   90.00
_cell.angle_gamma   90.00
#
_symmetry.space_group_name_H-M   'P 1'
#
loop_
_entity.id
_entity.type
_entity.pdbx_description
1 polymer ?
#
loop_
_entity_poly.entity_id
_entity_poly.type
_entity_poly.pdbx_seq_one_letter_code
_entity_poly.pdbx_strand_id
1 'polypeptide(L)' 'MTAPDSLPLHALAEDNLASASPDLLRAMVKTFADALMSAEADALCNAEYGQVSEERVNHRNGYRPRE' A
#
# COMPACT_ATOMS: atom_id res chain seq x y z
N MET A 1 -8.32 15.80 -22.88
CA MET A 1 -6.89 15.42 -22.80
C MET A 1 -6.79 14.24 -21.85
N THR A 2 -6.71 13.02 -22.39
CA THR A 2 -6.50 11.78 -21.62
C THR A 2 -5.03 11.69 -21.21
N ALA A 3 -4.77 11.29 -19.96
CA ALA A 3 -3.43 11.26 -19.38
C ALA A 3 -2.46 10.43 -20.23
N PRO A 4 -1.20 10.89 -20.43
CA PRO A 4 -0.21 10.15 -21.21
C PRO A 4 0.19 8.88 -20.46
N ASP A 5 0.21 7.76 -21.19
CA ASP A 5 0.78 6.45 -20.87
C ASP A 5 0.86 6.11 -19.38
N SER A 6 -0.28 5.67 -18.82
CA SER A 6 -0.25 4.74 -17.70
C SER A 6 0.65 3.56 -18.09
N LEU A 7 1.85 3.50 -17.51
CA LEU A 7 2.78 2.38 -17.60
C LEU A 7 1.99 1.07 -17.68
N PRO A 8 2.22 0.20 -18.68
CA PRO A 8 1.48 -1.04 -18.84
C PRO A 8 1.88 -1.98 -17.70
N LEU A 9 1.27 -1.78 -16.54
CA LEU A 9 1.66 -2.37 -15.27
C LEU A 9 1.49 -3.89 -15.33
N HIS A 10 0.56 -4.37 -16.16
CA HIS A 10 0.41 -5.79 -16.49
C HIS A 10 1.65 -6.38 -17.19
N ALA A 11 2.13 -5.75 -18.27
CA ALA A 11 3.29 -6.22 -19.01
C ALA A 11 4.57 -6.13 -18.15
N LEU A 12 4.72 -5.01 -17.42
CA LEU A 12 5.82 -4.82 -16.49
C LEU A 12 5.76 -5.85 -15.34
N ALA A 13 4.57 -6.19 -14.85
CA ALA A 13 4.39 -7.22 -13.83
C ALA A 13 4.72 -8.60 -14.40
N GLU A 14 4.22 -8.98 -15.58
CA GLU A 14 4.54 -10.27 -16.20
C GLU A 14 6.03 -10.46 -16.44
N ASP A 15 6.73 -9.46 -17.00
CA ASP A 15 8.18 -9.54 -17.23
C ASP A 15 8.95 -9.64 -15.92
N ASN A 16 8.56 -8.87 -14.90
CA ASN A 16 9.15 -8.96 -13.57
C ASN A 16 8.81 -10.30 -12.89
N LEU A 17 7.60 -10.83 -13.05
CA LEU A 17 7.20 -12.11 -12.46
C LEU A 17 7.90 -13.30 -13.11
N ALA A 18 8.11 -13.22 -14.43
CA ALA A 18 8.82 -14.24 -15.20
C ALA A 18 10.34 -14.20 -14.97
N SER A 19 10.91 -13.03 -14.65
CA SER A 19 12.35 -12.83 -14.44
C SER A 19 12.78 -12.76 -12.98
N ALA A 20 11.88 -12.49 -12.04
CA ALA A 20 12.27 -12.20 -10.67
C ALA A 20 12.55 -13.45 -9.84
N SER A 21 13.55 -13.27 -8.97
CA SER A 21 13.68 -14.05 -7.75
C SER A 21 12.38 -14.02 -6.94
N PRO A 22 12.02 -15.09 -6.23
CA PRO A 22 10.84 -15.19 -5.35
C PRO A 22 10.58 -13.98 -4.42
N ASP A 23 11.61 -13.17 -4.16
CA ASP A 23 11.57 -11.99 -3.30
C ASP A 23 10.81 -10.80 -3.88
N LEU A 24 10.70 -10.65 -5.21
CA LEU A 24 9.95 -9.53 -5.79
C LEU A 24 8.45 -9.70 -5.57
N LEU A 25 7.92 -10.89 -5.86
CA LEU A 25 6.53 -11.24 -5.58
C LEU A 25 6.18 -11.02 -4.11
N ARG A 26 7.08 -11.48 -3.22
CA ARG A 26 6.93 -11.28 -1.78
C ARG A 26 6.90 -9.79 -1.41
N ALA A 27 7.76 -8.98 -2.01
CA ALA A 27 7.79 -7.54 -1.77
C ALA A 27 6.52 -6.83 -2.29
N MET A 28 6.01 -7.22 -3.45
CA MET A 28 4.76 -6.68 -4.02
C MET A 28 3.56 -7.01 -3.13
N VAL A 29 3.41 -8.28 -2.75
CA VAL A 29 2.32 -8.71 -1.85
C VAL A 29 2.40 -8.00 -0.51
N LYS A 30 3.61 -7.88 0.06
CA LYS A 30 3.81 -7.12 1.30
C LYS A 30 3.37 -5.67 1.16
N THR A 31 3.79 -5.00 0.09
CA THR A 31 3.43 -3.59 -0.17
C THR A 31 1.93 -3.41 -0.28
N PHE A 32 1.25 -4.32 -0.97
CA PHE A 32 -0.20 -4.27 -1.12
C PHE A 32 -0.93 -4.51 0.22
N ALA A 33 -0.48 -5.48 1.01
CA ALA A 33 -1.02 -5.75 2.33
C ALA A 33 -0.82 -4.56 3.29
N ASP A 34 0.37 -3.95 3.29
CA ASP A 34 0.68 -2.78 4.11
C ASP A 34 -0.22 -1.58 3.73
N ALA A 35 -0.50 -1.38 2.45
CA ALA A 35 -1.39 -0.32 1.97
C ALA A 35 -2.84 -0.52 2.42
N LEU A 36 -3.37 -1.76 2.34
CA LEU A 36 -4.73 -2.06 2.80
C LEU A 36 -4.87 -1.88 4.32
N MET A 37 -3.91 -2.38 5.09
CA MET A 37 -3.91 -2.20 6.55
C MET A 37 -3.77 -0.72 6.94
N SER A 38 -3.01 0.07 6.17
CA SER A 38 -2.99 1.52 6.35
C SER A 38 -4.39 2.10 6.11
N ALA A 39 -5.00 1.86 4.95
CA ALA A 39 -6.31 2.43 4.63
C ALA A 39 -7.38 2.13 5.69
N GLU A 40 -7.39 0.90 6.22
CA GLU A 40 -8.28 0.53 7.33
C GLU A 40 -8.01 1.36 8.60
N ALA A 41 -6.74 1.53 8.99
CA ALA A 41 -6.40 2.33 10.15
C ALA A 41 -6.69 3.83 9.96
N ASP A 42 -6.62 4.36 8.73
CA ASP A 42 -7.02 5.75 8.44
C ASP A 42 -8.53 5.92 8.63
N ALA A 43 -9.33 4.94 8.15
CA ALA A 43 -10.78 4.92 8.36
C ALA A 43 -11.15 4.80 9.85
N LEU A 44 -10.47 3.94 10.62
CA LEU A 44 -10.70 3.81 12.06
C LEU A 44 -10.30 5.05 12.86
N CYS A 45 -9.34 5.84 12.37
CA CYS A 45 -8.93 7.08 13.01
C CYS A 45 -9.79 8.29 12.60
N ASN A 46 -10.65 8.16 11.59
CA ASN A 46 -11.33 9.28 10.90
C ASN A 46 -10.34 10.35 10.38
N ALA A 47 -9.14 9.93 10.01
CA ALA A 47 -8.09 10.83 9.52
C ALA A 47 -6.93 10.04 8.93
N GLU A 48 -6.33 10.56 7.86
CA GLU A 48 -5.13 9.97 7.27
C GLU A 48 -3.90 10.09 8.18
N TYR A 49 -2.83 9.39 7.80
CA TYR A 49 -1.55 9.44 8.50
C TYR A 49 -0.99 10.87 8.55
N GLY A 50 -0.78 11.39 9.76
CA GLY A 50 -0.21 12.73 9.96
C GLY A 50 -1.14 13.89 9.60
N GLN A 51 -2.36 13.63 9.12
CA GLN A 51 -3.34 14.66 8.81
C GLN A 51 -3.93 15.26 10.09
N VAL A 52 -3.98 16.58 10.19
CA VAL A 52 -4.76 17.24 11.25
C VAL A 52 -6.23 17.20 10.84
N SER A 53 -7.08 16.62 11.70
CA SER A 53 -8.53 16.50 11.49
C SER A 53 -9.24 16.68 12.83
N GLU A 54 -10.32 17.45 12.84
CA GLU A 54 -11.19 17.63 14.02
C GLU A 54 -12.06 16.40 14.28
N GLU A 55 -12.30 15.57 13.26
CA GLU A 55 -13.09 14.34 13.36
C GLU A 55 -12.28 13.15 13.91
N ARG A 56 -10.98 13.34 14.15
CA ARG A 56 -10.07 12.29 14.62
C ARG A 56 -10.49 11.76 15.98
N VAL A 57 -10.78 10.47 16.06
CA VAL A 57 -11.19 9.79 17.31
C VAL A 57 -10.14 8.84 17.89
N ASN A 58 -9.08 8.55 17.12
CA ASN A 58 -8.03 7.63 17.55
C ASN A 58 -6.67 8.01 16.93
N HIS A 59 -5.60 7.42 17.48
CA HIS A 59 -4.23 7.58 17.01
C HIS A 59 -3.57 6.22 16.75
N ARG A 60 -2.75 6.17 15.70
CA ARG A 60 -1.93 5.01 15.38
C ARG A 60 -0.81 4.84 16.42
N ASN A 61 -0.59 3.60 16.85
CA ASN A 61 0.46 3.22 17.80
C ASN A 61 1.61 2.43 17.14
N GLY A 62 1.88 2.72 15.87
CA GLY A 62 2.88 2.01 15.07
C GLY A 62 2.50 0.57 14.70
N TYR A 63 3.42 -0.10 14.00
CA TYR A 63 3.28 -1.51 13.59
C TYR A 63 3.96 -2.44 14.58
N ARG A 64 3.46 -3.68 14.66
CA ARG A 64 4.11 -4.77 15.41
C ARG A 64 4.50 -5.89 14.45
N PRO A 65 5.69 -6.49 14.60
CA PRO A 65 6.06 -7.65 13.81
C PRO A 65 5.12 -8.82 14.12
N ARG A 66 4.82 -9.62 13.08
CA ARG A 66 4.14 -10.90 13.22
C ARG A 66 5.21 -11.98 13.07
N GLU A 67 5.39 -12.78 14.12
CA GLU A 67 6.24 -13.97 14.14
C GLU A 67 5.50 -15.17 13.53
#